data_AF-A0AAF0TXY5-F1
#
_entry.id   AF-A0AAF0TXY5-F1
#
_cell.length_a   1.000
_cell.length_b   1.000
_cell.length_c   1.000
_cell.angle_alpha   90.00
_cell.angle_beta   90.00
_cell.angle_gamma   90.00
#
_symmetry.space_group_name_H-M   'P 1'
#
loop_
_entity.id
_entity.type
_entity.pdbx_description
1 polymer ?
#
loop_
_entity_poly.entity_id
_entity_poly.type
_entity_poly.pdbx_seq_one_letter_code
_entity_poly.pdbx_strand_id
1 'polypeptide(L)' 'MIFNAEMQITEAKYCRKPSKGWNGKCFEKKCDNWCKNKDHEDYGDCYKGYCYCYYKC' A
#
# COMPACT_ATOMS: atom_id res chain seq x y z
N MET A 1 -33.12 -4.21 24.35
CA MET A 1 -32.78 -3.98 22.93
C MET A 1 -31.27 -3.79 22.88
N ILE A 2 -30.55 -4.68 22.19
CA ILE A 2 -29.09 -4.59 22.04
C ILE A 2 -28.84 -3.87 20.72
N PHE A 3 -28.26 -2.68 20.76
CA PHE A 3 -27.78 -1.98 19.58
C PHE A 3 -26.38 -2.52 19.24
N ASN A 4 -26.30 -3.43 18.28
CA ASN A 4 -25.04 -3.77 17.63
C ASN A 4 -24.63 -2.56 16.78
N ALA A 5 -23.71 -1.73 17.29
CA ALA A 5 -23.00 -0.77 16.46
C ALA A 5 -22.07 -1.57 15.53
N GLU A 6 -22.55 -1.93 14.34
CA GLU A 6 -21.70 -2.34 13.25
C GLU A 6 -20.77 -1.16 12.94
N MET A 7 -19.55 -1.25 13.46
CA MET A 7 -18.46 -0.36 13.13
C MET A 7 -18.25 -0.47 11.62
N GLN A 8 -18.85 0.45 10.86
CA GLN A 8 -18.48 0.68 9.46
C GLN A 8 -17.05 1.20 9.48
N ILE A 9 -16.09 0.28 9.52
CA ILE A 9 -14.72 0.54 9.13
C ILE A 9 -14.84 0.90 7.66
N THR A 10 -14.91 2.19 7.36
CA THR A 10 -14.70 2.68 6.00
C THR A 10 -13.26 2.33 5.69
N GLU A 11 -13.03 1.15 5.12
CA GLU A 11 -11.70 0.79 4.61
C GLU A 11 -11.29 1.94 3.69
N ALA A 12 -10.22 2.64 4.07
CA ALA A 12 -9.72 3.73 3.26
C ALA A 12 -9.47 3.16 1.86
N LYS A 13 -10.06 3.80 0.84
CA LYS A 13 -9.85 3.35 -0.53
C LYS A 13 -8.39 3.64 -0.88
N TYR A 14 -7.66 2.59 -1.24
CA TYR A 14 -6.27 2.70 -1.67
C TYR A 14 -6.19 2.53 -3.18
N CYS A 15 -5.51 3.46 -3.82
CA CYS A 15 -5.05 3.33 -5.19
C CYS A 15 -3.63 2.78 -5.19
N ARG A 16 -3.24 2.13 -6.28
CA ARG A 16 -1.86 1.63 -6.46
C ARG A 16 -1.21 2.20 -7.69
N LYS A 17 0.10 2.42 -7.63
CA LYS A 17 0.93 2.77 -8.78
C LYS A 17 2.25 2.01 -8.73
N PRO A 18 2.89 1.73 -9.89
CA PRO A 18 4.23 1.15 -9.87
C PRO A 18 5.21 2.12 -9.19
N SER A 19 6.14 1.57 -8.41
CA SER A 19 7.15 2.39 -7.72
C SER A 19 8.07 3.09 -8.71
N LYS A 20 8.38 4.37 -8.45
CA LYS A 20 9.27 5.17 -9.30
C LYS A 20 10.71 4.88 -8.92
N GLY A 21 11.41 4.12 -9.78
CA GLY A 21 12.84 3.85 -9.61
C GLY A 21 13.18 2.54 -8.89
N TRP A 22 12.17 1.74 -8.52
CA TRP A 22 12.43 0.37 -8.09
C TRP A 22 13.05 -0.46 -9.22
N ASN A 23 14.24 -1.01 -9.00
CA ASN A 23 14.92 -1.88 -9.96
C ASN A 23 15.31 -3.20 -9.30
N GLY A 24 15.09 -4.30 -10.00
CA GLY A 24 15.42 -5.65 -9.54
C GLY A 24 14.28 -6.37 -8.83
N LYS A 25 14.58 -7.54 -8.26
CA LYS A 25 13.60 -8.44 -7.62
C LYS A 25 12.87 -7.71 -6.50
N CYS A 26 11.54 -7.79 -6.51
CA CYS A 26 10.73 -7.22 -5.44
C CYS A 26 10.90 -8.01 -4.13
N PHE A 27 11.10 -7.27 -3.04
CA PHE A 27 11.09 -7.80 -1.68
C PHE A 27 10.14 -6.92 -0.86
N GLU A 28 9.08 -7.49 -0.29
CA GLU A 28 7.96 -6.74 0.32
C GLU A 28 8.45 -5.69 1.32
N LYS A 29 9.26 -6.08 2.31
CA LYS A 29 9.81 -5.14 3.32
C LYS A 29 10.61 -3.99 2.71
N LYS A 30 11.36 -4.26 1.64
CA LYS A 30 12.15 -3.22 0.97
C LYS A 30 11.26 -2.36 0.08
N CYS A 31 10.26 -2.95 -0.58
CA CYS A 31 9.28 -2.23 -1.40
C CYS A 31 8.44 -1.29 -0.54
N ASP A 32 7.92 -1.76 0.59
CA ASP A 32 7.20 -0.94 1.56
C ASP A 32 8.05 0.24 2.06
N ASN A 33 9.29 -0.04 2.47
CA ASN A 33 10.21 1.00 2.91
C ASN A 33 10.55 1.99 1.79
N TRP A 34 10.68 1.53 0.55
CA TRP A 34 10.89 2.39 -0.60
C TRP A 34 9.68 3.30 -0.85
N CYS A 35 8.48 2.72 -0.88
CA CYS A 35 7.25 3.47 -1.11
C CYS A 35 7.06 4.57 -0.05
N LYS A 36 7.31 4.27 1.23
CA LYS A 36 7.21 5.25 2.33
C LYS A 36 8.26 6.35 2.27
N ASN A 37 9.52 6.02 1.98
CA ASN A 37 10.64 6.97 2.11
C ASN A 37 11.05 7.65 0.80
N LYS A 38 10.74 7.06 -0.36
CA LYS A 38 11.15 7.56 -1.68
C LYS A 38 9.98 8.08 -2.48
N ASP A 39 8.89 7.31 -2.53
CA ASP A 39 7.70 7.69 -3.28
C ASP A 39 6.70 8.48 -2.40
N HIS A 40 6.93 8.54 -1.08
CA HIS A 40 6.10 9.22 -0.08
C HIS A 40 4.64 8.71 -0.02
N GLU A 41 4.48 7.40 -0.20
CA GLU A 41 3.18 6.72 -0.17
C GLU A 41 2.94 5.98 1.16
N ASP A 42 1.70 5.57 1.41
CA ASP A 42 1.30 4.96 2.68
C ASP A 42 1.98 3.61 2.93
N TYR A 43 2.06 2.75 1.90
CA TYR A 43 2.74 1.46 1.96
C TYR A 43 3.11 0.93 0.57
N GLY A 44 3.85 -0.18 0.54
CA GLY A 44 4.24 -0.85 -0.70
C GLY A 44 4.14 -2.37 -0.61
N ASP A 45 3.86 -3.00 -1.75
CA ASP A 45 3.77 -4.46 -1.86
C ASP A 45 4.27 -4.97 -3.21
N CYS A 46 4.66 -6.25 -3.24
CA CYS A 46 5.13 -6.96 -4.42
C CYS A 46 3.99 -7.65 -5.17
N TYR A 47 3.60 -7.08 -6.30
CA TYR A 47 2.62 -7.70 -7.20
C TYR A 47 3.30 -8.19 -8.48
N LYS A 48 3.20 -9.50 -8.75
CA LYS A 48 3.83 -10.17 -9.92
C LYS A 48 5.34 -9.88 -10.04
N GLY A 49 6.04 -9.75 -8.92
CA GLY A 49 7.48 -9.48 -8.88
C GLY A 49 7.86 -8.01 -9.07
N TYR A 50 6.89 -7.10 -9.21
CA TYR A 50 7.11 -5.66 -9.27
C TYR A 50 6.66 -4.98 -7.98
N CYS A 51 7.37 -3.93 -7.57
CA CYS A 51 6.98 -3.11 -6.43
C CYS A 51 5.89 -2.12 -6.83
N TYR A 52 4.77 -2.15 -6.11
CA TYR A 52 3.67 -1.19 -6.22
C TYR A 52 3.53 -0.43 -4.91
N CYS A 53 3.35 0.88 -5.01
CA CYS A 53 3.08 1.75 -3.88
C CYS A 53 1.59 2.09 -3.82
N TYR A 54 1.07 2.12 -2.61
CA TYR A 54 -0.35 2.34 -2.31
C TYR A 54 -0.54 3.64 -1.57
N TYR A 55 -1.55 4.38 -1.99
CA TYR A 55 -1.85 5.71 -1.50
C TYR A 55 -3.35 5.92 -1.40
N LYS A 56 -3.77 6.74 -0.44
CA LYS A 56 -5.19 7.07 -0.27
C LYS A 56 -5.74 7.83 -1.48
N CYS A 57 -6.88 7.33 -1.96
CA CYS A 57 -7.74 7.92 -3.00
C CYS A 57 -9.21 7.53 -2.66
#